data_AF-A0A3Q3WSR1-F1
#
_entry.id   AF-A0A3Q3WSR1-F1
#
_cell.length_a   1.000
_cell.length_b   1.000
_cell.length_c   1.000
_cell.angle_alpha   90.00
_cell.angle_beta   90.00
_cell.angle_gamma   90.00
#
_symmetry.space_group_name_H-M   'P 1'
#
loop_
_entity.id
_entity.type
_entity.pdbx_description
1 polymer ?
#
loop_
_entity_poly.entity_id
_entity_poly.type
_entity_poly.pdbx_seq_one_letter_code
_entity_poly.pdbx_strand_id
1 'polypeptide(L)' 'MAAGSGTLSGHGARSSSATLETSLDRRFQGVSNTMESIQGLSSWCIENKKHHGLIVRHWMKWLKKCE' A
#
# COMPACT_ATOMS: atom_id res chain seq x y z
N MET A 1 30.15 34.90 -5.08
CA MET A 1 30.19 34.00 -3.91
C MET A 1 28.93 33.14 -3.91
N ALA A 2 29.11 31.81 -3.93
CA ALA A 2 28.21 30.67 -3.60
C ALA A 2 26.83 30.55 -4.30
N ALA A 3 26.57 29.54 -5.16
CA ALA A 3 26.32 28.10 -4.92
C ALA A 3 24.94 27.85 -4.25
N GLY A 4 24.06 26.91 -4.63
CA GLY A 4 24.09 25.80 -5.59
C GLY A 4 22.64 25.43 -5.96
N SER A 5 22.39 24.87 -7.15
CA SER A 5 22.29 23.42 -7.42
C SER A 5 21.22 22.67 -6.61
N GLY A 6 20.10 22.38 -7.29
CA GLY A 6 19.52 21.04 -7.31
C GLY A 6 18.39 20.69 -6.34
N THR A 7 17.49 19.84 -6.86
CA THR A 7 16.55 18.95 -6.14
C THR A 7 15.18 19.60 -5.81
N LEU A 8 13.98 19.03 -6.06
CA LEU A 8 13.53 17.67 -6.33
C LEU A 8 12.19 17.64 -7.12
N SER A 9 12.22 17.16 -8.37
CA SER A 9 11.07 16.47 -8.96
C SER A 9 10.93 15.11 -8.28
N GLY A 10 9.97 14.96 -7.36
CA GLY A 10 9.79 13.69 -6.63
C GLY A 10 8.64 13.60 -5.61
N HIS A 11 7.93 14.70 -5.34
CA HIS A 11 6.95 14.74 -4.25
C HIS A 11 5.60 14.06 -4.54
N GLY A 12 5.23 13.84 -5.80
CA GLY A 12 3.95 13.21 -6.17
C GLY A 12 3.90 11.69 -5.97
N ALA A 13 4.97 10.97 -6.31
CA ALA A 13 4.99 9.51 -6.24
C ALA A 13 5.07 8.98 -4.79
N ARG A 14 5.79 9.70 -3.91
CA ARG A 14 5.90 9.36 -2.49
C ARG A 14 4.58 9.53 -1.74
N SER A 15 3.84 10.59 -2.04
CA SER A 15 2.53 10.86 -1.44
C SER A 15 1.48 9.81 -1.83
N SER A 16 1.45 9.41 -3.11
CA SER A 16 0.58 8.35 -3.60
C SER A 16 0.88 6.98 -2.98
N SER A 17 2.16 6.67 -2.72
CA SER A 17 2.56 5.45 -2.01
C SER A 17 2.05 5.45 -0.56
N ALA A 18 2.27 6.54 0.18
CA ALA A 18 1.86 6.65 1.58
C ALA A 18 0.33 6.51 1.76
N THR A 19 -0.44 7.04 0.80
CA THR A 19 -1.90 6.91 0.78
C THR A 19 -2.33 5.45 0.55
N LEU A 20 -1.63 4.74 -0.34
CA LEU A 20 -1.89 3.33 -0.62
C LEU A 20 -1.51 2.44 0.59
N GLU A 21 -0.39 2.72 1.23
CA GLU A 21 0.08 2.00 2.43
C GLU A 21 -0.92 2.14 3.59
N THR A 22 -1.44 3.35 3.83
CA THR A 22 -2.49 3.58 4.83
C THR A 22 -3.77 2.82 4.51
N SER A 23 -4.13 2.72 3.22
CA SER A 23 -5.29 1.95 2.76
C SER A 23 -5.09 0.45 2.96
N LEU A 24 -3.88 -0.06 2.72
CA LEU A 24 -3.51 -1.45 2.98
C LEU A 24 -3.60 -1.79 4.45
N ASP A 25 -3.05 -0.96 5.34
CA ASP A 25 -3.13 -1.19 6.79
C ASP A 25 -4.58 -1.29 7.28
N ARG A 26 -5.44 -0.36 6.87
CA ARG A 26 -6.87 -0.40 7.23
C ARG A 26 -7.57 -1.65 6.70
N ARG A 27 -7.28 -2.05 5.46
CA ARG A 27 -7.89 -3.23 4.83
C ARG A 27 -7.43 -4.53 5.47
N PHE A 28 -6.13 -4.67 5.78
CA PHE A 28 -5.60 -5.87 6.42
C PHE A 28 -6.01 -5.97 7.89
N GLN A 29 -6.21 -4.85 8.60
CA GLN A 29 -6.78 -4.87 9.94
C GLN A 29 -8.24 -5.30 9.96
N GLY A 30 -9.02 -4.89 8.95
CA GLY A 30 -10.46 -5.14 8.88
C GLY A 30 -10.88 -6.40 8.12
N VAL A 31 -9.93 -7.17 7.59
CA VAL A 31 -10.25 -8.40 6.86
C VAL A 31 -10.76 -9.47 7.83
N SER A 32 -11.84 -10.14 7.47
CA SER A 32 -12.45 -11.23 8.23
C SER A 32 -12.66 -12.46 7.35
N ASN A 33 -13.15 -13.54 7.95
CA ASN A 33 -13.42 -14.82 7.27
C ASN A 33 -14.77 -14.85 6.54
N THR A 34 -15.50 -13.73 6.43
CA THR A 34 -16.72 -13.68 5.63
C THR A 34 -16.39 -13.62 4.14
N MET A 35 -17.28 -14.15 3.30
CA MET A 35 -17.11 -14.16 1.85
C MET A 35 -16.97 -12.75 1.30
N GLU A 36 -17.80 -11.82 1.79
CA GLU A 36 -17.85 -10.42 1.35
C GLU A 36 -16.55 -9.70 1.67
N SER A 37 -15.96 -9.98 2.85
CA SER A 37 -14.70 -9.37 3.27
C SER A 37 -13.54 -9.85 2.39
N ILE A 38 -13.45 -11.16 2.16
CA ILE A 38 -12.41 -11.78 1.32
C ILE A 38 -12.55 -11.31 -0.14
N GLN A 39 -13.77 -11.32 -0.68
CA GLN A 39 -14.03 -10.85 -2.05
C GLN A 39 -13.73 -9.36 -2.20
N GLY A 40 -14.16 -8.52 -1.25
CA GLY A 40 -13.88 -7.09 -1.26
C GLY A 40 -12.39 -6.77 -1.26
N LEU A 41 -11.59 -7.53 -0.50
CA LEU A 41 -10.13 -7.41 -0.52
C LEU A 41 -9.54 -7.88 -1.86
N SER A 42 -9.98 -9.03 -2.37
CA SER A 42 -9.52 -9.60 -3.64
C SER A 42 -9.77 -8.67 -4.82
N SER A 43 -11.00 -8.17 -4.96
CA SER A 43 -11.37 -7.21 -6.01
C SER A 43 -10.52 -5.94 -5.97
N TRP A 44 -10.30 -5.39 -4.77
CA TRP A 44 -9.47 -4.20 -4.63
C TRP A 44 -8.00 -4.45 -5.02
N CYS A 45 -7.44 -5.62 -4.68
CA CYS A 45 -6.10 -6.00 -5.11
C CYS A 45 -5.98 -6.07 -6.63
N ILE A 46 -7.01 -6.58 -7.32
CA ILE A 46 -7.06 -6.68 -8.78
C ILE A 46 -7.13 -5.28 -9.42
N GLU A 47 -7.96 -4.38 -8.88
CA GLU A 47 -8.05 -2.98 -9.33
C GLU A 47 -6.71 -2.24 -9.17
N ASN A 48 -5.97 -2.54 -8.10
CA ASN A 48 -4.69 -1.91 -7.78
C ASN A 48 -3.48 -2.72 -8.24
N LYS A 49 -3.65 -3.65 -9.20
CA LYS A 49 -2.60 -4.59 -9.65
C LYS A 49 -1.27 -3.92 -10.07
N LYS A 50 -1.30 -2.66 -10.52
CA LYS A 50 -0.08 -1.86 -10.80
C LYS A 50 0.85 -1.72 -9.58
N HIS A 51 0.33 -1.90 -8.38
CA HIS A 51 1.05 -1.84 -7.11
C HIS A 51 1.24 -3.21 -6.46
N HIS A 52 1.06 -4.32 -7.20
CA HIS A 52 1.09 -5.70 -6.67
C HIS A 52 2.30 -5.98 -5.76
N GLY A 53 3.50 -5.53 -6.13
CA GLY A 53 4.71 -5.74 -5.32
C GLY A 53 4.68 -5.03 -3.97
N LEU A 54 3.98 -3.89 -3.84
CA LEU A 54 3.78 -3.21 -2.55
C LEU A 54 2.72 -3.92 -1.71
N ILE A 55 1.61 -4.33 -2.35
CA ILE A 55 0.51 -5.07 -1.71
C ILE A 55 1.04 -6.37 -1.07
N VAL A 56 1.78 -7.18 -1.83
CA VAL A 56 2.32 -8.46 -1.33
C VAL A 56 3.31 -8.25 -0.20
N ARG A 57 4.22 -7.26 -0.31
CA ARG A 57 5.19 -6.95 0.76
C ARG A 57 4.49 -6.54 2.06
N HIS A 58 3.46 -5.70 1.98
CA HIS A 58 2.69 -5.30 3.16
C HIS A 58 1.87 -6.46 3.73
N TRP A 59 1.28 -7.30 2.88
CA TRP A 59 0.56 -8.50 3.31
C TRP A 59 1.47 -9.45 4.11
N MET A 60 2.67 -9.75 3.60
CA MET A 60 3.65 -10.58 4.31
C MET A 60 4.07 -9.98 5.66
N LYS A 61 4.17 -8.65 5.76
CA LYS A 61 4.44 -7.96 7.03
C LYS A 61 3.28 -8.09 8.01
N TRP A 62 2.04 -8.02 7.52
CA TRP A 62 0.84 -8.17 8.34
C TRP A 62 0.64 -9.62 8.81
N LEU A 63 0.88 -10.60 7.94
CA LEU A 63 0.75 -12.02 8.27
C LEU A 63 1.62 -12.40 9.47
N LYS A 64 2.86 -11.89 9.54
CA LYS A 64 3.77 -12.07 10.69
C LYS A 64 3.28 -11.48 12.00
N LYS A 65 2.30 -10.56 11.99
CA LYS A 65 1.69 -9.98 13.20
C LYS A 65 0.49 -10.78 13.68
N CYS A 66 -0.07 -11.64 12.82
CA CYS A 66 -1.24 -12.44 13.11
C CYS A 66 -0.88 -13.83 13.66
N GLU A 67 0.42 -14.14 13.77
CA GLU A 67 0.96 -15.31 14.50
C GLU A 67 1.10 -15.02 16.00
#